data_AF-A0A314KUU3-F1
#
_entry.id   AF-A0A314KUU3-F1
#
_cell.length_a   1.000
_cell.length_b   1.000
_cell.length_c   1.000
_cell.angle_alpha   90.00
_cell.angle_beta   90.00
_cell.angle_gamma   90.00
#
_symmetry.space_group_name_H-M   'P 1'
#
loop_
_entity.id
_entity.type
_entity.pdbx_description
1 polymer ?
#
loop_
_entity_poly.entity_id
_entity_poly.type
_entity_poly.pdbx_seq_one_letter_code
_entity_poly.pdbx_strand_id
1 'polypeptide(L)'
;VYSRRQQTNDTCSAPVPSSPDLPPPDPPENFDLPIALRKGIRTCKSTYSIANFVSYNHLSPASRSLIVSLDSISIPKTVKEALNHPGWSKAMLEEIHALEKNHTWDLVDLPSGKKAVGCKWVFTVKVNPDGSVARLKAR
;
A
#
# COMPACT_ATOMS: atom_id res chain seq x y z
N VAL A 1 -14.17 2.81 13.40
CA VAL A 1 -13.89 2.17 12.11
C VAL A 1 -14.34 3.12 11.01
N TYR A 2 -13.53 3.31 9.97
CA TYR A 2 -13.92 4.14 8.84
C TYR A 2 -14.83 3.33 7.91
N SER A 3 -15.98 3.89 7.55
CA SER A 3 -16.86 3.30 6.54
C SER A 3 -16.83 4.17 5.29
N ARG A 4 -16.71 3.53 4.12
CA ARG A 4 -16.94 4.22 2.84
C ARG A 4 -18.43 4.53 2.77
N ARG A 5 -18.79 5.79 2.53
CA ARG A 5 -20.18 6.18 2.30
C ARG A 5 -20.75 5.37 1.14
N GLN A 6 -21.89 4.70 1.37
CA GLN A 6 -22.56 3.93 0.33
C GLN A 6 -23.07 4.91 -0.74
N GLN A 7 -22.60 4.75 -1.98
CA GLN A 7 -23.36 5.23 -3.13
C GLN A 7 -24.52 4.26 -3.33
N THR A 8 -25.74 4.77 -3.29
CA THR A 8 -26.94 4.02 -3.69
C THR A 8 -26.86 3.79 -5.19
N ASN A 9 -26.28 2.67 -5.59
CA ASN A 9 -26.39 2.19 -6.95
C ASN A 9 -27.69 1.40 -7.03
N ASP A 10 -28.70 2.00 -7.67
CA ASP A 10 -29.93 1.31 -8.00
C ASP A 10 -29.61 0.06 -8.82
N THR A 11 -30.04 -1.07 -8.27
CA THR A 11 -29.96 -2.40 -8.86
C THR A 11 -30.75 -2.43 -10.16
N CYS A 12 -30.07 -2.65 -11.29
CA CYS A 12 -30.71 -3.08 -12.53
C CYS A 12 -30.44 -4.57 -12.75
N SER A 13 -31.46 -5.39 -12.56
CA SER A 13 -31.41 -6.82 -12.87
C SER A 13 -31.38 -7.03 -14.38
N ALA A 14 -30.34 -7.71 -14.88
CA ALA A 14 -30.34 -8.25 -16.24
C ALA A 14 -30.75 -9.74 -16.21
N PRO A 15 -31.55 -10.22 -17.19
CA PRO A 15 -32.02 -11.60 -17.21
C PRO A 15 -30.93 -12.57 -17.74
N VAL A 16 -30.97 -13.79 -17.22
CA VAL A 16 -30.12 -14.92 -17.60
C VAL A 16 -30.63 -15.56 -18.90
N PRO A 17 -29.80 -15.80 -19.92
CA PRO A 17 -30.13 -16.74 -20.99
C PRO A 17 -29.59 -18.14 -20.65
N SER A 18 -30.50 -19.10 -20.65
CA SER A 18 -30.24 -20.54 -20.53
C SER A 18 -29.57 -21.08 -21.80
N SER A 19 -28.52 -21.90 -21.65
CA SER A 19 -28.14 -22.91 -22.65
C SER A 19 -27.40 -24.07 -21.96
N PRO A 20 -27.74 -25.34 -22.26
CA PRO A 20 -27.12 -26.51 -21.64
C PRO A 20 -25.95 -27.02 -22.48
N ASP A 21 -24.89 -27.47 -21.78
CA ASP A 21 -24.05 -28.65 -22.07
C ASP A 21 -22.60 -28.40 -21.63
N LEU A 22 -22.19 -29.04 -20.53
CA LEU A 22 -20.79 -29.14 -20.11
C LEU A 22 -20.43 -30.60 -19.76
N PRO A 23 -19.24 -31.08 -20.17
CA PRO A 23 -18.73 -32.44 -19.90
C PRO A 23 -18.29 -32.62 -18.42
N PRO A 24 -18.05 -33.86 -17.95
CA PRO A 24 -17.99 -34.19 -16.53
C PRO A 24 -16.84 -33.50 -15.77
N PRO A 25 -17.02 -33.26 -14.45
CA PRO A 25 -16.09 -32.48 -13.64
C PRO A 25 -14.83 -33.29 -13.29
N ASP A 26 -13.68 -32.66 -13.52
CA ASP A 26 -12.39 -33.07 -12.96
C ASP A 26 -12.45 -33.11 -11.41
N PRO A 27 -11.57 -33.92 -10.75
CA PRO A 27 -11.54 -34.05 -9.30
C PRO A 27 -11.45 -32.70 -8.58
N PRO A 28 -12.02 -32.57 -7.37
CA PRO A 28 -12.13 -31.29 -6.69
C PRO A 28 -10.74 -30.81 -6.26
N GLU A 29 -10.09 -30.07 -7.14
CA GLU A 29 -9.09 -29.11 -6.70
C GLU A 29 -9.80 -28.16 -5.74
N ASN A 30 -9.27 -28.07 -4.52
CA ASN A 30 -9.83 -27.25 -3.45
C ASN A 30 -9.67 -25.76 -3.80
N PHE A 31 -10.51 -25.27 -4.71
CA PHE A 31 -10.59 -23.88 -5.20
C PHE A 31 -11.27 -22.96 -4.18
N ASP A 32 -11.94 -23.53 -3.18
CA ASP A 32 -12.66 -22.78 -2.16
C ASP A 32 -11.75 -22.17 -1.09
N LEU A 33 -10.47 -22.58 -1.05
CA LEU A 33 -9.50 -21.96 -0.17
C LEU A 33 -8.99 -20.63 -0.75
N PRO A 34 -8.85 -19.57 0.07
CA PRO A 34 -8.25 -18.32 -0.37
C PRO A 34 -6.85 -18.57 -0.96
N ILE A 35 -6.54 -17.85 -2.04
CA ILE A 35 -5.32 -18.03 -2.85
C ILE A 35 -4.05 -18.08 -1.99
N ALA A 36 -4.01 -17.28 -0.90
CA ALA A 36 -2.89 -17.24 0.04
C ALA A 36 -2.64 -18.59 0.75
N LEU A 37 -3.70 -19.33 1.12
CA LEU A 37 -3.59 -20.65 1.73
C LEU A 37 -3.27 -21.72 0.69
N ARG A 38 -3.87 -21.61 -0.50
CA ARG A 38 -3.65 -22.57 -1.59
C ARG A 38 -2.23 -22.53 -2.15
N LYS A 39 -1.61 -21.35 -2.25
CA LYS A 39 -0.27 -21.19 -2.85
C LYS A 39 0.87 -21.14 -1.83
N GLY A 40 0.58 -20.93 -0.55
CA GLY A 40 1.57 -20.76 0.51
C GLY A 40 2.50 -19.55 0.31
N ILE A 41 3.34 -19.27 1.30
CA ILE A 41 4.37 -18.23 1.18
C ILE A 41 5.54 -18.81 0.40
N ARG A 42 5.85 -18.22 -0.76
CA ARG A 42 7.02 -18.58 -1.55
C ARG A 42 8.25 -17.87 -0.99
N THR A 43 9.18 -18.60 -0.38
CA THR A 43 10.51 -18.10 -0.03
C THR A 43 11.45 -18.20 -1.22
N CYS A 44 11.69 -17.08 -1.90
CA CYS A 44 12.68 -16.99 -2.96
C CYS A 44 14.05 -16.65 -2.35
N LYS A 45 14.92 -17.65 -2.13
CA LYS A 45 16.33 -17.38 -1.81
C LYS A 45 17.08 -17.22 -3.13
N SER A 46 17.33 -15.98 -3.54
CA SER A 46 18.19 -15.71 -4.70
C SER A 46 19.64 -16.01 -4.34
N THR A 47 20.26 -16.93 -5.08
CA THR A 47 21.69 -17.26 -4.96
C THR A 47 22.58 -16.08 -5.36
N TYR A 48 22.05 -15.15 -6.17
CA TYR A 48 22.75 -13.96 -6.66
C TYR A 48 21.96 -12.72 -6.25
N SER A 49 22.30 -12.17 -5.08
CA SER A 49 21.73 -10.88 -4.66
C SER A 49 22.28 -9.80 -5.58
N ILE A 50 21.40 -8.98 -6.17
CA ILE A 50 21.79 -7.83 -6.99
C ILE A 50 22.74 -6.90 -6.21
N ALA A 51 22.56 -6.80 -4.89
CA ALA A 51 23.39 -5.97 -4.01
C ALA A 51 24.88 -6.31 -4.05
N ASN A 52 25.24 -7.55 -4.38
CA ASN A 52 26.65 -7.98 -4.51
C ASN A 52 27.31 -7.44 -5.79
N PHE A 53 26.53 -6.93 -6.75
CA PHE A 53 26.98 -6.48 -8.06
C PHE A 53 26.68 -5.00 -8.32
N VAL A 54 26.12 -4.27 -7.35
CA VAL A 54 25.88 -2.83 -7.46
C VAL A 54 27.15 -2.07 -7.06
N SER A 55 27.70 -1.27 -7.97
CA SER A 55 28.84 -0.39 -7.73
C SER A 55 28.54 1.04 -8.18
N TYR A 56 28.95 2.03 -7.38
CA TYR A 56 28.78 3.45 -7.66
C TYR A 56 30.03 4.10 -8.28
N ASN A 57 31.05 3.30 -8.62
CA ASN A 57 32.37 3.80 -9.05
C ASN A 57 32.35 4.49 -10.43
N HIS A 58 31.41 4.11 -11.30
CA HIS A 58 31.27 4.64 -12.65
C HIS A 58 30.21 5.74 -12.77
N LEU A 59 29.64 6.18 -11.64
CA LEU A 59 28.68 7.28 -11.62
C LEU A 59 29.40 8.63 -11.67
N SER A 60 28.75 9.62 -12.29
CA SER A 60 29.23 10.99 -12.27
C SER A 60 29.33 11.51 -10.82
N PRO A 61 30.23 12.46 -10.53
CA PRO A 61 30.32 13.07 -9.19
C PRO A 61 28.98 13.62 -8.70
N ALA A 62 28.19 14.23 -9.58
CA ALA A 62 26.86 14.76 -9.26
C ALA A 62 25.87 13.64 -8.90
N SER A 63 25.85 12.53 -9.65
CA SER A 63 24.99 11.38 -9.36
C SER A 63 25.37 10.70 -8.04
N ARG A 64 26.67 10.60 -7.74
CA ARG A 64 27.14 10.06 -6.45
C ARG A 64 26.69 10.93 -5.29
N SER A 65 26.83 12.24 -5.41
CA SER A 65 26.36 13.19 -4.40
C SER A 65 24.85 13.04 -4.15
N LEU A 66 24.06 12.91 -5.21
CA LEU A 66 22.62 12.72 -5.10
C LEU A 66 22.28 11.43 -4.34
N ILE A 67 22.89 10.29 -4.70
CA ILE A 67 22.61 9.01 -4.04
C ILE A 67 22.95 9.06 -2.56
N VAL A 68 24.11 9.62 -2.20
CA VAL A 68 24.51 9.79 -0.79
C VAL A 68 23.50 10.66 -0.03
N SER A 69 23.03 11.75 -0.63
CA SER A 69 21.99 12.58 -0.04
C SER A 69 20.69 11.79 0.17
N LEU A 70 20.28 10.96 -0.78
CA LEU A 70 19.07 10.12 -0.63
C LEU A 70 19.22 9.07 0.47
N ASP A 71 20.34 8.37 0.53
CA ASP A 71 20.60 7.32 1.51
C ASP A 71 20.69 7.88 2.94
N SER A 72 21.04 9.15 3.10
CA SER A 72 21.08 9.83 4.40
C SER A 72 19.69 10.11 4.99
N ILE A 73 18.63 10.07 4.17
CA ILE A 73 17.28 10.42 4.62
C ILE A 73 16.63 9.23 5.34
N SER A 74 16.38 9.37 6.63
CA SER A 74 15.69 8.35 7.43
C SER A 74 14.18 8.38 7.21
N ILE A 75 13.63 7.32 6.62
CA ILE A 75 12.17 7.13 6.51
C ILE A 75 11.68 6.36 7.75
N PRO A 76 10.66 6.88 8.47
CA PRO A 76 10.14 6.23 9.66
C PRO A 76 9.50 4.89 9.29
N LYS A 77 9.80 3.87 10.09
CA LYS A 77 9.23 2.53 9.93
C LYS A 77 7.98 2.34 10.79
N THR A 78 7.85 3.17 11.83
CA THR A 78 6.74 3.12 12.77
C THR A 78 6.03 4.47 12.86
N VAL A 79 4.73 4.42 13.22
CA VAL A 79 3.94 5.63 13.45
C VAL A 79 4.53 6.46 14.60
N LYS A 80 5.07 5.81 15.64
CA LYS A 80 5.70 6.50 16.77
C LYS A 80 6.91 7.33 16.32
N GLU A 81 7.78 6.77 15.47
CA GLU A 81 8.91 7.51 14.89
C GLU A 81 8.43 8.70 14.05
N ALA A 82 7.40 8.51 13.22
CA ALA A 82 6.82 9.56 12.40
C ALA A 82 6.24 10.71 13.25
N LEU A 83 5.52 10.39 14.33
CA LEU A 83 4.92 11.39 15.21
C LEU A 83 5.96 12.19 16.00
N ASN A 84 7.11 11.58 16.31
CA ASN A 84 8.23 12.26 16.97
C ASN A 84 8.95 13.26 16.05
N HIS A 85 8.75 13.18 14.74
CA HIS A 85 9.35 14.10 13.77
C HIS A 85 8.31 15.12 13.29
N PRO A 86 8.51 16.44 13.50
CA PRO A 86 7.47 17.44 13.24
C PRO A 86 7.03 17.47 11.76
N GLY A 87 7.95 17.25 10.83
CA GLY A 87 7.62 17.19 9.41
C GLY A 87 6.77 15.98 9.01
N TRP A 88 6.96 14.84 9.66
CA TRP A 88 6.18 13.62 9.37
C TRP A 88 4.82 13.68 10.05
N SER A 89 4.76 14.16 11.30
CA SER A 89 3.52 14.46 12.02
C SER A 89 2.63 15.43 11.21
N LYS A 90 3.20 16.51 10.68
CA LYS A 90 2.48 17.44 9.81
C LYS A 90 1.95 16.76 8.54
N ALA A 91 2.76 15.94 7.87
CA ALA A 91 2.32 15.21 6.68
C ALA A 91 1.16 14.23 6.97
N MET A 92 1.14 13.61 8.14
CA MET A 92 0.02 12.77 8.58
C MET A 92 -1.26 13.58 8.80
N LEU A 93 -1.15 14.72 9.48
CA LEU A 93 -2.28 15.62 9.70
C LEU A 93 -2.85 16.16 8.39
N GLU A 94 -1.99 16.53 7.44
CA GLU A 94 -2.40 16.96 6.10
C GLU A 94 -3.23 15.90 5.38
N GLU A 95 -2.86 14.61 5.48
CA GLU A 95 -3.63 13.52 4.88
C GLU A 95 -4.99 13.32 5.57
N ILE A 96 -5.03 13.36 6.91
CA ILE A 96 -6.30 13.28 7.66
C ILE A 96 -7.24 14.41 7.24
N HIS A 97 -6.76 15.65 7.21
CA HIS A 97 -7.55 16.80 6.75
C HIS A 97 -7.99 16.67 5.28
N ALA A 98 -7.15 16.10 4.42
CA ALA A 98 -7.53 15.85 3.03
C ALA A 98 -8.67 14.82 2.94
N LEU A 99 -8.65 13.77 3.76
CA LEU A 99 -9.72 12.78 3.83
C LEU A 99 -11.04 13.37 4.33
N GLU A 100 -10.97 14.22 5.37
CA GLU A 100 -12.13 14.97 5.88
C GLU A 100 -12.72 15.87 4.80
N LYS A 101 -11.88 16.67 4.13
CA LYS A 101 -12.30 17.58 3.06
C LYS A 101 -12.96 16.85 1.90
N ASN A 102 -12.51 15.64 1.59
CA ASN A 102 -13.10 14.85 0.51
C ASN A 102 -14.46 14.25 0.88
N HIS A 103 -14.88 14.28 2.15
CA HIS A 103 -16.15 13.73 2.64
C HIS A 103 -16.40 12.28 2.18
N THR A 104 -15.31 11.50 2.06
CA THR A 104 -15.36 10.12 1.52
C THR A 104 -15.50 9.06 2.61
N TRP A 105 -15.34 9.45 3.87
CA TRP A 105 -15.33 8.55 5.03
C TRP A 105 -16.05 9.19 6.21
N ASP A 106 -16.81 8.37 6.93
CA ASP A 106 -17.41 8.73 8.20
C ASP A 106 -16.78 7.86 9.31
N LEU A 107 -16.51 8.46 10.47
CA LEU A 107 -16.03 7.74 11.65
C LEU A 107 -17.24 7.11 12.35
N VAL A 108 -17.29 5.77 12.37
CA VAL A 108 -18.40 5.00 12.97
C VAL A 108 -17.86 4.02 13.99
N ASP A 109 -18.65 3.71 15.01
CA ASP A 109 -18.30 2.64 15.96
C ASP A 109 -18.16 1.29 15.25
N LEU A 110 -17.33 0.40 15.80
CA LEU A 110 -17.20 -0.95 15.25
C LEU A 110 -18.51 -1.71 15.51
N PRO A 111 -19.26 -2.13 14.47
CA PRO A 111 -20.49 -2.90 14.67
C PRO A 111 -20.22 -4.21 15.38
N SER A 112 -21.16 -4.60 16.26
CA SER A 112 -21.06 -5.84 17.04
C SER A 112 -20.90 -7.06 16.14
N GLY A 113 -20.01 -7.98 16.55
CA GLY A 113 -19.71 -9.20 15.80
C GLY A 113 -18.88 -9.01 14.52
N LYS A 114 -18.40 -7.79 14.22
CA LYS A 114 -17.51 -7.53 13.08
C LYS A 114 -16.07 -7.28 13.53
N LYS A 115 -15.12 -7.54 12.64
CA LYS A 115 -13.70 -7.23 12.82
C LYS A 115 -13.36 -5.99 12.01
N ALA A 116 -12.64 -5.04 12.63
CA ALA A 116 -12.11 -3.89 11.93
C ALA A 116 -11.06 -4.33 10.90
N VAL A 117 -11.09 -3.73 9.71
CA VAL A 117 -10.02 -3.89 8.73
C VAL A 117 -8.84 -3.02 9.18
N GLY A 118 -7.65 -3.63 9.24
CA GLY A 118 -6.43 -2.89 9.57
C GLY A 118 -6.09 -1.87 8.49
N CYS A 119 -5.48 -0.75 8.88
CA CYS A 119 -4.85 0.21 7.99
C CYS A 119 -3.38 0.36 8.36
N LYS A 120 -2.55 0.81 7.41
CA LYS A 120 -1.13 1.02 7.62
C LYS A 120 -0.71 2.31 6.93
N TRP A 121 0.05 3.12 7.65
CA TRP A 121 0.68 4.31 7.09
C TRP A 121 1.85 3.96 6.17
N VAL A 122 1.94 4.66 5.05
CA VAL A 122 3.03 4.61 4.07
C VAL A 122 3.68 5.98 4.01
N PHE A 123 4.97 6.02 4.35
CA PHE A 123 5.77 7.24 4.33
C PHE A 123 6.61 7.31 3.07
N THR A 124 6.67 8.48 2.45
CA THR A 124 7.46 8.72 1.24
C THR A 124 8.07 10.11 1.27
N VAL A 125 9.34 10.19 0.89
CA VAL A 125 10.04 11.46 0.73
C VAL A 125 10.03 11.84 -0.75
N LYS A 126 9.60 13.06 -1.04
CA LYS A 126 9.75 13.68 -2.35
C LYS A 126 10.99 14.54 -2.34
N VAL A 127 11.84 14.33 -3.33
CA VAL A 127 13.12 15.01 -3.48
C VAL A 127 13.12 15.85 -4.75
N ASN A 128 13.83 16.97 -4.71
CA ASN A 128 14.07 17.86 -5.84
C ASN A 128 15.22 17.31 -6.72
N PRO A 129 15.41 17.83 -7.94
CA PRO A 129 16.53 17.42 -8.82
C PRO A 129 17.93 17.68 -8.22
N ASP A 130 18.03 18.63 -7.29
CA ASP A 130 19.26 18.94 -6.55
C ASP A 130 19.51 17.96 -5.37
N GLY A 131 18.60 17.02 -5.13
CA GLY A 131 18.66 16.05 -4.03
C GLY A 131 18.11 16.56 -2.69
N SER A 132 17.64 17.80 -2.61
CA SER A 132 17.02 18.35 -1.40
C SER A 132 15.62 17.76 -1.16
N VAL A 133 15.17 17.71 0.10
CA VAL A 133 13.82 17.23 0.44
C VAL A 133 12.79 18.29 0.02
N ALA A 134 11.99 17.98 -1.00
CA ALA A 134 10.91 18.82 -1.47
C ALA A 134 9.67 18.74 -0.55
N ARG A 135 9.27 17.52 -0.18
CA ARG A 135 8.08 17.28 0.66
C ARG A 135 8.11 15.91 1.32
N LEU A 136 7.64 15.86 2.57
CA LEU A 136 7.32 14.61 3.27
C LEU A 136 5.85 14.25 3.03
N LYS A 137 5.57 12.97 2.80
CA LYS A 137 4.24 12.48 2.45
C LYS A 137 3.87 11.25 3.27
N ALA A 138 2.72 11.29 3.92
CA ALA A 138 2.13 10.16 4.63
C ALA A 138 0.77 9.81 3.99
N ARG A 139 0.44 8.51 3.92
CA ARG A 139 -0.81 7.97 3.37
C ARG A 139 -1.25 6.73 4.12
#